data_AF-A0A316FI87-F1
#
_entry.id   AF-A0A316FI87-F1
#
_cell.length_a   1.000
_cell.length_b   1.000
_cell.length_c   1.000
_cell.angle_alpha   90.00
_cell.angle_beta   90.00
_cell.angle_gamma   90.00
#
_symmetry.space_group_name_H-M   'P 1'
#
loop_
_entity.id
_entity.type
_entity.pdbx_description
1 polymer ?
#
loop_
_entity_poly.entity_id
_entity_poly.type
_entity_poly.pdbx_seq_one_letter_code
_entity_poly.pdbx_strand_id
1 'polypeptide(L)'
;MTDQVTRPDLAAIQEWLLGTCRDLGLRATGPDDDFFETGGTSLTAIKLIAKAEERYGDGALPPDDLFTQSSMHGIAASIGRNATVTGTPGESRA
;
A
#
# COMPACT_ATOMS: atom_id res chain seq x y z
N MET A 1 27.14 -11.62 -7.53
CA MET A 1 25.85 -12.23 -7.87
C MET A 1 24.83 -11.11 -7.74
N THR A 2 24.36 -10.58 -8.87
CA THR A 2 23.75 -9.26 -9.05
C THR A 2 22.53 -9.03 -8.14
N ASP A 3 22.69 -8.12 -7.18
CA ASP A 3 21.61 -7.45 -6.45
C ASP A 3 20.89 -6.51 -7.44
N GLN A 4 19.86 -7.04 -8.09
CA GLN A 4 18.90 -6.22 -8.84
C GLN A 4 17.82 -5.82 -7.84
N VAL A 5 17.95 -4.64 -7.25
CA VAL A 5 16.83 -3.98 -6.55
C VAL A 5 15.76 -3.70 -7.60
N THR A 6 14.97 -4.71 -7.89
CA THR A 6 13.87 -4.67 -8.85
C THR A 6 12.77 -3.91 -8.15
N ARG A 7 12.48 -2.70 -8.64
CA ARG A 7 11.28 -1.97 -8.22
C ARG A 7 10.10 -2.97 -8.29
N PRO A 8 9.35 -3.18 -7.20
CA PRO A 8 8.29 -4.16 -7.21
C PRO A 8 7.30 -3.83 -8.34
N ASP A 9 6.99 -4.84 -9.16
CA ASP A 9 5.99 -4.70 -10.21
C ASP A 9 4.61 -4.44 -9.59
N LEU A 10 3.76 -3.66 -10.27
CA LEU A 10 2.43 -3.31 -9.78
C LEU A 10 1.61 -4.56 -9.44
N ALA A 11 1.74 -5.64 -10.22
CA ALA A 11 1.07 -6.91 -9.94
C ALA A 11 1.49 -7.50 -8.59
N ALA A 12 2.79 -7.45 -8.26
CA ALA A 12 3.31 -7.97 -6.99
C ALA A 12 2.81 -7.14 -5.79
N ILE A 13 2.73 -5.82 -5.94
CA ILE A 13 2.18 -4.92 -4.92
C ILE A 13 0.71 -5.23 -4.70
N GLN A 14 -0.05 -5.41 -5.79
CA GLN A 14 -1.47 -5.71 -5.74
C GLN A 14 -1.75 -7.07 -5.10
N GLU A 15 -0.98 -8.10 -5.42
CA GLU A 15 -1.12 -9.41 -4.77
C GLU A 15 -0.84 -9.34 -3.27
N TRP A 16 0.21 -8.61 -2.87
CA TRP A 16 0.50 -8.35 -1.47
C TRP A 16 -0.63 -7.56 -0.78
N LEU A 17 -1.18 -6.55 -1.45
CA LEU A 17 -2.27 -5.72 -0.93
C LEU A 17 -3.51 -6.57 -0.68
N LEU A 18 -3.93 -7.37 -1.66
CA LEU A 18 -5.08 -8.28 -1.53
C LEU A 18 -4.87 -9.29 -0.40
N GLY A 19 -3.66 -9.84 -0.27
CA GLY A 19 -3.30 -10.72 0.84
C GLY A 19 -3.40 -10.03 2.20
N THR A 20 -2.86 -8.81 2.31
CA THR A 20 -2.90 -7.99 3.53
C THR A 20 -4.33 -7.61 3.91
N CYS A 21 -5.15 -7.23 2.93
CA CYS A 21 -6.56 -6.94 3.16
C CYS A 21 -7.31 -8.15 3.74
N ARG A 22 -7.07 -9.36 3.22
CA ARG A 22 -7.66 -10.60 3.77
C ARG A 22 -7.21 -10.90 5.20
N ASP A 23 -5.92 -10.69 5.52
CA ASP A 23 -5.38 -10.81 6.89
C ASP A 23 -6.05 -9.82 7.86
N LEU A 24 -6.40 -8.63 7.36
CA LEU A 24 -7.15 -7.62 8.10
C LEU A 24 -8.66 -7.89 8.17
N GLY A 25 -9.16 -8.99 7.59
CA GLY A 25 -10.57 -9.39 7.61
C GLY A 25 -11.43 -8.78 6.49
N LEU A 26 -10.82 -8.19 5.47
CA LEU A 26 -11.51 -7.57 4.34
C LEU A 26 -11.82 -8.60 3.25
N ARG A 27 -12.95 -8.40 2.55
CA ARG A 27 -13.38 -9.24 1.43
C ARG A 27 -12.82 -8.77 0.09
N ALA A 28 -11.55 -8.37 0.06
CA ALA A 28 -10.90 -7.91 -1.17
C ALA A 28 -10.70 -9.07 -2.15
N THR A 29 -11.43 -9.04 -3.28
CA THR A 29 -11.44 -10.12 -4.27
C THR A 29 -10.70 -9.78 -5.55
N GLY A 30 -10.57 -8.50 -5.90
CA GLY A 30 -9.99 -8.07 -7.17
C GLY A 30 -9.32 -6.69 -7.16
N PRO A 31 -8.66 -6.32 -8.25
CA PRO A 31 -8.00 -5.02 -8.42
C PRO A 31 -8.95 -3.82 -8.41
N ASP A 32 -10.19 -4.03 -8.85
CA ASP A 32 -11.19 -2.96 -8.95
C ASP A 32 -12.05 -2.85 -7.69
N ASP A 33 -11.78 -3.70 -6.68
CA ASP A 33 -12.53 -3.73 -5.44
C ASP A 33 -12.22 -2.49 -4.60
N ASP A 34 -13.24 -1.86 -4.04
CA ASP A 34 -13.07 -0.67 -3.22
C ASP A 34 -12.78 -1.06 -1.77
N PHE A 35 -11.68 -0.55 -1.22
CA PHE A 35 -11.24 -0.85 0.15
C PHE A 35 -12.36 -0.68 1.18
N PHE A 36 -13.15 0.40 1.07
CA PHE A 36 -14.27 0.64 1.99
C PHE A 36 -15.46 -0.30 1.74
N GLU A 37 -15.73 -0.69 0.50
CA GLU A 37 -16.82 -1.64 0.18
C GLU A 37 -16.48 -3.08 0.63
N THR A 38 -15.19 -3.44 0.67
CA THR A 38 -14.73 -4.73 1.21
C THR A 38 -14.85 -4.88 2.73
N GLY A 39 -15.27 -3.82 3.43
CA GLY A 39 -15.33 -3.74 4.90
C GLY A 39 -14.21 -2.90 5.52
N GLY A 40 -13.50 -2.10 4.72
CA GLY A 40 -12.44 -1.21 5.17
C GLY A 40 -12.93 -0.17 6.16
N THR A 41 -12.22 -0.05 7.28
CA THR A 41 -12.43 0.95 8.32
C THR A 41 -11.17 1.78 8.53
N SER A 42 -11.26 2.87 9.29
CA SER A 42 -10.08 3.68 9.67
C SER A 42 -9.01 2.84 10.37
N LEU A 43 -9.41 1.87 11.21
CA LEU A 43 -8.45 1.00 11.91
C LEU A 43 -7.73 0.06 10.95
N THR A 44 -8.43 -0.55 9.99
CA THR A 44 -7.79 -1.39 8.98
C THR A 44 -6.95 -0.56 8.01
N ALA A 45 -7.34 0.70 7.73
CA ALA A 45 -6.55 1.62 6.92
C ALA A 45 -5.22 1.97 7.60
N ILE A 46 -5.25 2.32 8.89
CA ILE A 46 -4.04 2.59 9.68
C ILE A 46 -3.12 1.35 9.68
N LYS A 47 -3.67 0.15 9.89
CA LYS A 47 -2.90 -1.10 9.85
C LYS A 47 -2.32 -1.39 8.47
N LEU A 48 -3.06 -1.11 7.41
CA LEU A 48 -2.60 -1.29 6.03
C LEU A 48 -1.45 -0.32 5.71
N ILE A 49 -1.58 0.95 6.08
CA ILE A 49 -0.55 1.97 5.91
C ILE A 49 0.73 1.53 6.61
N ALA A 50 0.65 1.15 7.90
CA ALA A 50 1.81 0.69 8.65
C ALA A 50 2.50 -0.51 7.96
N LYS A 51 1.73 -1.52 7.53
CA LYS A 51 2.28 -2.69 6.80
C LYS A 51 2.90 -2.30 5.45
N ALA A 52 2.34 -1.31 4.76
CA ALA A 52 2.89 -0.80 3.51
C ALA A 52 4.22 -0.08 3.75
N GLU A 53 4.30 0.72 4.81
CA GLU A 53 5.52 1.42 5.19
C GLU A 53 6.64 0.46 5.62
N GLU A 54 6.30 -0.57 6.41
CA GLU A 54 7.24 -1.63 6.78
C GLU A 54 7.83 -2.38 5.58
N ARG A 55 7.07 -2.51 4.49
CA ARG A 55 7.46 -3.30 3.32
C ARG A 55 8.08 -2.48 2.18
N TYR A 56 7.56 -1.29 1.93
CA TYR A 56 7.89 -0.48 0.75
C TYR A 56 8.55 0.87 1.11
N GLY A 57 8.73 1.14 2.40
CA GLY A 57 9.37 2.36 2.91
C GLY A 57 8.38 3.36 3.50
N ASP A 58 8.90 4.23 4.35
CA ASP A 58 8.13 5.31 4.99
C ASP A 58 7.37 6.16 3.95
N GLY A 59 6.10 6.45 4.22
CA GLY A 59 5.25 7.19 3.30
C GLY A 59 4.84 6.44 2.02
N ALA A 60 5.06 5.11 1.92
CA ALA A 60 4.66 4.34 0.74
C ALA A 60 3.15 4.42 0.46
N LEU A 61 2.32 4.55 1.50
CA LEU A 61 0.87 4.72 1.33
C LEU A 61 0.38 5.93 2.13
N PRO A 62 0.27 7.11 1.50
CA PRO A 62 -0.30 8.28 2.15
C PRO A 62 -1.77 8.02 2.46
N PRO A 63 -2.27 8.42 3.65
CA PRO A 63 -3.68 8.26 3.98
C PRO A 63 -4.57 9.00 2.98
N ASP A 64 -4.15 10.19 2.53
CA ASP A 64 -4.88 10.98 1.53
C ASP A 64 -5.08 10.22 0.20
N ASP A 65 -4.04 9.52 -0.27
CA ASP A 65 -4.10 8.69 -1.48
C ASP A 65 -4.99 7.46 -1.26
N LEU A 66 -4.96 6.84 -0.08
CA LEU A 66 -5.87 5.73 0.26
C LEU A 66 -7.35 6.16 0.22
N PHE A 67 -7.67 7.36 0.71
CA PHE A 67 -9.04 7.88 0.68
C PHE A 67 -9.46 8.36 -0.70
N THR A 68 -8.54 8.94 -1.47
CA THR A 68 -8.81 9.47 -2.82
C THR A 68 -8.84 8.36 -3.87
N GLN A 69 -8.05 7.30 -3.68
CA GLN A 69 -7.88 6.17 -4.60
C GLN A 69 -8.23 4.87 -3.86
N SER A 70 -9.47 4.76 -3.39
CA SER A 70 -9.94 3.65 -2.54
C SER A 70 -9.94 2.28 -3.20
N SER A 71 -9.89 2.20 -4.54
CA SER A 71 -9.83 0.93 -5.27
C SER A 71 -8.47 0.25 -5.10
N MET A 72 -8.42 -1.09 -5.02
CA MET A 72 -7.17 -1.85 -4.79
C MET A 72 -6.07 -1.50 -5.81
N HIS A 73 -6.44 -1.28 -7.06
CA HIS A 73 -5.52 -0.86 -8.12
C HIS A 73 -4.93 0.52 -7.84
N GLY A 74 -5.76 1.47 -7.39
CA GLY A 74 -5.34 2.82 -7.03
C GLY A 74 -4.38 2.82 -5.84
N ILE A 75 -4.71 2.05 -4.80
CA ILE A 75 -3.85 1.85 -3.63
C ILE A 75 -2.51 1.22 -4.04
N ALA A 76 -2.54 0.15 -4.85
CA ALA A 76 -1.33 -0.51 -5.32
C ALA A 76 -0.46 0.42 -6.19
N ALA A 77 -1.08 1.23 -7.05
CA ALA A 77 -0.38 2.22 -7.85
C ALA A 77 0.25 3.31 -6.96
N SER A 78 -0.44 3.77 -5.92
CA SER A 78 0.09 4.70 -4.93
C SER A 78 1.36 4.17 -4.29
N ILE A 79 1.31 2.93 -3.79
CA ILE A 79 2.46 2.23 -3.21
C ILE A 79 3.59 2.13 -4.23
N GLY A 80 3.31 1.74 -5.48
CA GLY A 80 4.34 1.64 -6.51
C GLY A 80 5.00 2.98 -6.87
N ARG A 81 4.26 4.09 -6.80
CA ARG A 81 4.78 5.45 -7.02
C ARG A 81 5.66 5.93 -5.87
N ASN A 82 5.27 5.62 -4.63
CA ASN A 82 5.90 6.12 -3.41
C ASN A 82 6.93 5.15 -2.82
N ALA A 83 6.96 3.89 -3.28
CA ALA A 83 7.93 2.90 -2.87
C ALA A 83 9.34 3.42 -3.14
N THR A 84 10.05 3.77 -2.09
CA THR A 84 11.42 4.23 -2.19
C THR A 84 12.33 3.00 -2.21
N VAL A 85 13.18 2.89 -3.24
CA VAL A 85 14.42 2.13 -3.10
C VAL A 85 15.29 2.97 -2.17
N THR A 86 15.12 2.74 -0.87
CA THR A 86 15.96 3.21 0.25
C THR A 86 16.59 4.59 0.10
N GLY A 87 16.08 5.55 0.89
CA GLY A 87 16.94 6.57 1.50
C GLY A 87 16.37 7.98 1.51
N THR A 88 15.55 8.31 2.51
CA THR A 88 15.80 9.39 3.50
C THR A 88 14.63 9.48 4.49
N PRO A 89 14.85 9.41 5.81
CA PRO A 89 13.85 9.84 6.78
C PRO A 89 13.74 11.37 6.71
N GLY A 90 12.70 11.86 6.06
CA GLY A 90 12.40 13.28 5.94
C GLY A 90 11.56 13.78 7.12
N GLU A 91 12.09 13.74 8.34
CA GLU A 91 11.58 14.60 9.41
C GLU A 91 11.91 16.05 9.03
N SER A 92 10.89 16.84 8.69
CA SER A 92 10.83 18.30 8.88
C SER A 92 9.41 18.79 8.65
N ARG A 93 8.54 18.66 9.66
CA ARG A 93 7.40 19.58 9.81
C ARG A 93 7.79 20.62 10.85
N ALA A 94 8.08 21.83 10.37
CA ALA A 94 8.21 23.05 11.17
C ALA A 94 6.83 23.59 11.59
#